data_AF-A0A0B7B5V8-F1
#
_entry.id   AF-A0A0B7B5V8-F1
#
_cell.length_a   1.000
_cell.length_b   1.000
_cell.length_c   1.000
_cell.angle_alpha   90.00
_cell.angle_beta   90.00
_cell.angle_gamma   90.00
#
_symmetry.space_group_name_H-M   'P 1'
#
loop_
_entity.id
_entity.type
_entity.pdbx_description
1 polymer ?
#
loop_
_entity_poly.entity_id
_entity_poly.type
_entity_poly.pdbx_seq_one_letter_code
_entity_poly.pdbx_strand_id
1 'polypeptide(L)'
;MKINDSLEKEDTGRIHVDYALARDDQFEFECLQRSMAREMRHIQRLEEERLRPPSPPPVTHYSDHEASLLLEKIKADESFSKASQVLITWLERGECNRRTSTNFYSMVQNVHSHTRRLNNERSAVRDEFERYKIQFHQKVQDVAVQMCQIERVLAASHKQKCWDHFTKAQRKNIDTWQRQAQELRESEEQSTIKPDDTGDDMDFSDDDSDISGPSAGKKRKMAAHSGAHSGNDNVENQNLKEENDALKCQMEGFKNEVDMVRQEGKTEVDEKEKQLRSLQNALQGMQQQLISQRAATLKLEKENQELKSKVDQEKENTEDTDNTTASNSKDELSVTSSGLNLTDKEAKMIGLICCFLHVHPHGATVDYLWSYLRQILNVRVREVEDLLEKIPSLFQQEIVGVGAAIERRWIYAGLNRDLPATSNINNLDAGV
;
A
#
# COMPACT_ATOMS: atom_id res chain seq x y z
N MET A 1 2.68 -20.48 -78.26
CA MET A 1 3.26 -19.94 -79.52
C MET A 1 4.77 -19.90 -79.36
N LYS A 2 5.51 -20.28 -80.41
CA LYS A 2 6.97 -20.15 -80.48
C LYS A 2 7.37 -18.68 -80.72
N ILE A 3 8.36 -18.24 -79.95
CA ILE A 3 9.55 -17.41 -80.25
C ILE A 3 9.37 -16.07 -80.98
N ASN A 4 9.82 -15.01 -80.30
CA ASN A 4 10.72 -13.93 -80.78
C ASN A 4 11.50 -13.51 -79.52
N ASP A 5 12.71 -13.98 -79.22
CA ASP A 5 14.01 -13.58 -79.77
C ASP A 5 14.13 -12.08 -80.09
N SER A 6 14.43 -11.29 -79.06
CA SER A 6 14.98 -9.94 -79.18
C SER A 6 15.93 -9.75 -77.99
N LEU A 7 17.19 -9.48 -78.31
CA LEU A 7 18.31 -9.32 -77.40
C LEU A 7 18.07 -8.23 -76.35
N GLU A 8 17.56 -8.57 -75.17
CA GLU A 8 17.72 -7.71 -74.01
C GLU A 8 19.17 -7.85 -73.50
N LYS A 9 19.94 -6.78 -73.66
CA LYS A 9 21.23 -6.64 -72.98
C LYS A 9 20.97 -6.78 -71.48
N GLU A 10 21.78 -7.60 -70.81
CA GLU A 10 21.89 -7.61 -69.36
C GLU A 10 21.99 -6.16 -68.87
N ASP A 11 20.96 -5.68 -68.18
CA ASP A 11 20.92 -4.39 -67.51
C ASP A 11 21.90 -4.45 -66.32
N THR A 12 23.18 -4.51 -66.66
CA THR A 12 24.31 -4.15 -65.80
C THR A 12 24.27 -2.65 -65.64
N GLY A 13 23.23 -2.17 -64.98
CA GLY A 13 22.97 -0.76 -64.70
C GLY A 13 24.14 -0.19 -63.93
N ARG A 14 25.10 0.40 -64.64
CA ARG A 14 26.15 1.23 -64.04
C ARG A 14 25.44 2.35 -63.29
N ILE A 15 25.47 2.28 -61.96
CA ILE A 15 25.04 3.36 -61.10
C ILE A 15 25.94 4.55 -61.42
N HIS A 16 25.38 5.56 -62.07
CA HIS A 16 26.07 6.81 -62.29
C HIS A 16 26.10 7.56 -60.96
N VAL A 17 27.23 7.47 -60.26
CA VAL A 17 27.50 8.30 -59.09
C VAL A 17 27.95 9.66 -59.62
N ASP A 18 27.04 10.62 -59.63
CA ASP A 18 27.40 12.01 -59.89
C ASP A 18 28.14 12.53 -58.64
N TYR A 19 29.46 12.62 -58.75
CA TYR A 19 30.34 13.06 -57.67
C TYR A 19 30.12 14.53 -57.26
N ALA A 20 29.44 15.34 -58.08
CA ALA A 20 29.05 16.70 -57.69
C ALA A 20 27.82 16.66 -56.77
N LEU A 21 26.78 15.90 -57.14
CA LEU A 21 25.59 15.68 -56.30
C LEU A 21 25.92 14.94 -55.00
N ALA A 22 26.75 13.89 -55.05
CA ALA A 22 27.12 13.11 -53.87
C ALA A 22 27.93 13.92 -52.83
N ARG A 23 28.58 15.01 -53.25
CA ARG A 23 29.32 15.91 -52.36
C ARG A 23 28.38 16.88 -51.64
N ASP A 24 27.35 17.34 -52.33
CA ASP A 24 26.27 18.13 -51.72
C ASP A 24 25.48 17.24 -50.74
N ASP A 25 25.20 15.99 -51.08
CA ASP A 25 24.58 15.00 -50.19
C ASP A 25 25.40 14.77 -48.90
N GLN A 26 26.74 14.71 -49.01
CA GLN A 26 27.62 14.57 -47.85
C GLN A 26 27.59 15.83 -46.97
N PHE A 27 27.64 17.03 -47.57
CA PHE A 27 27.58 18.28 -46.83
C PHE A 27 26.23 18.49 -46.15
N GLU A 28 25.13 18.15 -46.84
CA GLU A 28 23.77 18.16 -46.31
C GLU A 28 23.63 17.17 -45.14
N PHE A 29 24.17 15.95 -45.28
CA PHE A 29 24.20 14.96 -44.21
C PHE A 29 24.95 15.47 -42.98
N GLU A 30 26.13 16.07 -43.16
CA GLU A 30 26.89 16.66 -42.05
C GLU A 30 26.15 17.84 -41.40
N CYS A 31 25.45 18.67 -42.18
CA CYS A 31 24.63 19.75 -41.65
C CYS A 31 23.44 19.23 -40.84
N LEU A 32 22.76 18.19 -41.35
CA LEU A 32 21.67 17.51 -40.67
C LEU A 32 22.16 16.85 -39.37
N GLN A 33 23.32 16.19 -39.40
CA GLN A 33 23.93 15.57 -38.23
C GLN A 33 24.30 16.61 -37.17
N ARG A 34 24.89 17.76 -37.56
CA ARG A 34 25.15 18.89 -36.63
C ARG A 34 23.84 19.47 -36.07
N SER A 35 22.78 19.54 -36.87
CA SER A 35 21.46 19.98 -36.43
C SER A 35 20.87 19.03 -35.39
N MET A 36 20.86 17.73 -35.68
CA MET A 36 20.39 16.69 -34.78
C MET A 36 21.20 16.64 -33.47
N ALA A 37 22.52 16.86 -33.51
CA ALA A 37 23.36 16.94 -32.31
C ALA A 37 23.13 18.21 -31.47
N ARG A 38 22.65 19.30 -32.08
CA ARG A 38 22.20 20.49 -31.34
C ARG A 38 20.85 20.22 -30.68
N GLU A 39 19.93 19.60 -31.42
CA GLU A 39 18.61 19.24 -30.92
C GLU A 39 18.71 18.24 -29.74
N MET A 40 19.53 17.20 -29.86
CA MET A 40 19.78 16.24 -28.78
C MET A 40 20.30 16.92 -27.49
N ARG A 41 21.24 17.87 -27.62
CA ARG A 41 21.73 18.65 -26.45
C ARG A 41 20.69 19.61 -25.90
N HIS A 42 19.75 20.05 -26.71
CA HIS A 42 18.64 20.89 -26.28
C HIS A 42 17.61 20.08 -25.51
N ILE A 43 17.19 18.93 -26.06
CA ILE A 43 16.30 17.96 -25.42
C ILE A 43 16.89 17.48 -24.09
N GLN A 44 18.17 17.11 -24.07
CA GLN A 44 18.84 16.66 -22.85
C GLN A 44 18.82 17.74 -21.75
N ARG A 45 19.06 19.02 -22.09
CA ARG A 45 18.98 20.11 -21.10
C ARG A 45 17.56 20.33 -20.59
N LEU A 46 16.56 20.25 -21.45
CA LEU A 46 15.15 20.35 -21.05
C LEU A 46 14.74 19.18 -20.16
N GLU A 47 15.24 17.98 -20.44
CA GLU A 47 14.99 16.78 -19.63
C GLU A 47 15.70 16.85 -18.28
N GLU A 48 16.95 17.33 -18.24
CA GLU A 48 17.69 17.63 -17.01
C GLU A 48 17.01 18.73 -16.17
N GLU A 49 16.48 19.78 -16.80
CA GLU A 49 15.70 20.82 -16.11
C GLU A 49 14.35 20.30 -15.60
N ARG A 50 13.70 19.38 -16.34
CA ARG A 50 12.47 18.71 -15.90
C ARG A 50 12.71 17.78 -14.70
N LEU A 51 13.87 17.14 -14.66
CA LEU A 51 14.28 16.25 -13.57
C LEU A 51 14.83 17.00 -12.35
N ARG A 52 15.11 18.31 -12.47
CA ARG A 52 15.52 19.12 -11.33
C ARG A 52 14.35 19.22 -10.34
N PRO A 53 14.54 18.83 -9.07
CA PRO A 53 13.49 18.98 -8.07
C PRO A 53 13.11 20.46 -7.93
N PRO A 54 11.81 20.77 -7.77
CA PRO A 54 11.38 22.15 -7.57
C PRO A 54 12.10 22.75 -6.38
N SER A 55 12.70 23.94 -6.57
CA SER A 55 13.39 24.65 -5.50
C SER A 55 12.43 24.85 -4.32
N PRO A 56 12.85 24.59 -3.07
CA PRO A 56 12.02 24.81 -1.90
C PRO A 56 11.43 26.23 -1.90
N PRO A 57 10.17 26.41 -1.48
CA PRO A 57 9.55 27.74 -1.41
C PRO A 57 10.46 28.70 -0.64
N PRO A 58 10.71 29.91 -1.15
CA PRO A 58 11.54 30.89 -0.45
C PRO A 58 10.98 31.17 0.94
N VAL A 59 11.74 30.84 1.98
CA VAL A 59 11.38 31.22 3.35
C VAL A 59 11.51 32.73 3.46
N THR A 60 10.40 33.39 3.83
CA THR A 60 10.32 34.84 4.00
C THR A 60 11.42 35.34 4.95
N HIS A 61 11.95 36.53 4.71
CA HIS A 61 12.93 37.14 5.60
C HIS A 61 12.26 37.77 6.82
N TYR A 62 13.05 38.00 7.86
CA TYR A 62 12.55 38.64 9.07
C TYR A 62 12.05 40.06 8.78
N SER A 63 10.85 40.37 9.27
CA SER A 63 10.36 41.72 9.47
C SER A 63 9.48 41.74 10.71
N ASP A 64 9.27 42.89 11.33
CA ASP A 64 8.41 42.99 12.53
C ASP A 64 6.96 42.52 12.25
N HIS A 65 6.47 42.76 11.04
CA HIS A 65 5.15 42.30 10.60
C HIS A 65 5.10 40.78 10.46
N GLU A 66 6.06 40.19 9.74
CA GLU A 66 6.16 38.74 9.57
C GLU A 66 6.37 38.03 10.91
N ALA A 67 7.17 38.61 11.82
CA ALA A 67 7.40 38.05 13.15
C ALA A 67 6.13 38.03 13.99
N SER A 68 5.28 39.06 13.88
CA SER A 68 3.98 39.09 14.54
C SER A 68 3.03 38.03 13.98
N LEU A 69 2.98 37.87 12.66
CA LEU A 69 2.19 36.80 12.02
C LEU A 69 2.70 35.41 12.38
N LEU A 70 4.02 35.23 12.42
CA LEU A 70 4.65 33.97 12.77
C LEU A 70 4.35 33.61 14.23
N LEU A 71 4.38 34.57 15.14
CA LEU A 71 4.04 34.36 16.54
C LEU A 71 2.60 33.85 16.72
N GLU A 72 1.63 34.41 16.00
CA GLU A 72 0.25 33.92 16.02
C GLU A 72 0.14 32.49 15.45
N LYS A 73 0.87 32.20 14.37
CA LYS A 73 0.93 30.85 13.79
C LYS A 73 1.62 29.83 14.71
N ILE A 74 2.59 30.26 15.51
CA ILE A 74 3.24 29.42 16.53
C ILE A 74 2.26 29.12 17.66
N LYS A 75 1.37 30.04 18.03
CA LYS A 75 0.36 29.76 19.07
C LYS A 75 -0.69 28.74 18.64
N ALA A 76 -0.99 28.67 17.34
CA ALA A 76 -1.97 27.73 16.79
C ALA A 76 -1.35 26.35 16.51
N ASP A 77 -1.97 25.29 17.03
CA ASP A 77 -1.50 23.90 16.88
C ASP A 77 -1.44 23.44 15.43
N GLU A 78 -2.49 23.71 14.65
CA GLU A 78 -2.64 23.27 13.25
C GLU A 78 -1.51 23.77 12.33
N SER A 79 -0.97 24.96 12.63
CA SER A 79 0.10 25.59 11.86
C SER A 79 1.48 25.49 12.51
N PHE A 80 1.57 24.89 13.71
CA PHE A 80 2.79 24.90 14.51
C PHE A 80 4.00 24.33 13.77
N SER A 81 3.83 23.19 13.09
CA SER A 81 4.93 22.52 12.35
C SER A 81 5.50 23.39 11.22
N LYS A 82 4.63 24.07 10.46
CA LYS A 82 5.09 24.98 9.38
C LYS A 82 5.71 26.26 9.95
N ALA A 83 5.12 26.79 11.02
CA ALA A 83 5.59 27.99 11.67
C ALA A 83 6.94 27.78 12.38
N SER A 84 7.13 26.64 13.04
CA SER A 84 8.39 26.29 13.69
C SER A 84 9.53 26.16 12.68
N GLN A 85 9.27 25.60 11.49
CA GLN A 85 10.27 25.53 10.42
C GLN A 85 10.74 26.92 9.96
N VAL A 86 9.83 27.89 9.86
CA VAL A 86 10.18 29.29 9.53
C VAL A 86 11.02 29.91 10.65
N LEU A 87 10.64 29.70 11.92
CA LEU A 87 11.40 30.20 13.07
C LEU A 87 12.82 29.60 13.13
N ILE A 88 12.96 28.29 12.91
CA ILE A 88 14.26 27.61 12.81
C ILE A 88 15.11 28.25 11.71
N THR A 89 14.54 28.42 10.52
CA THR A 89 15.24 29.03 9.38
C THR A 89 15.72 30.46 9.71
N TRP A 90 14.91 31.27 10.40
CA TRP A 90 15.30 32.62 10.81
C TRP A 90 16.44 32.61 11.85
N LEU A 91 16.40 31.68 12.80
CA LEU A 91 17.45 31.51 13.79
C LEU A 91 18.77 31.05 13.13
N GLU A 92 18.71 30.07 12.24
CA GLU A 92 19.87 29.55 11.49
C GLU A 92 20.50 30.60 10.56
N ARG A 93 19.68 31.47 9.96
CA ARG A 93 20.14 32.61 9.15
C ARG A 93 20.77 33.74 9.97
N GLY A 94 20.66 33.71 11.30
CA GLY A 94 21.19 34.77 12.16
C GLY A 94 20.34 36.05 12.18
N GLU A 95 19.05 35.97 11.83
CA GLU A 95 18.12 37.11 11.88
C GLU A 95 17.82 37.53 13.35
N CYS A 96 18.11 36.65 14.31
CA CYS A 96 18.12 36.96 15.74
C CYS A 96 19.39 37.72 16.12
N ASN A 97 19.24 39.00 16.44
CA ASN A 97 20.32 39.88 16.86
C ASN A 97 19.89 40.70 18.08
N ARG A 98 20.77 41.56 18.59
CA ARG A 98 20.52 42.34 19.81
C ARG A 98 19.27 43.25 19.74
N ARG A 99 18.82 43.63 18.54
CA ARG A 99 17.61 44.44 18.34
C ARG A 99 16.34 43.59 18.24
N THR A 100 16.43 42.39 17.70
CA THR A 100 15.28 41.49 17.44
C THR A 100 15.11 40.40 18.51
N SER A 101 16.06 40.29 19.44
CA SER A 101 16.14 39.23 20.45
C SER A 101 14.87 39.08 21.30
N THR A 102 14.21 40.18 21.66
CA THR A 102 12.95 40.14 22.43
C THR A 102 11.84 39.43 21.64
N ASN A 103 11.69 39.72 20.35
CA ASN A 103 10.67 39.10 19.50
C ASN A 103 10.96 37.59 19.31
N PHE A 104 12.21 37.23 19.05
CA PHE A 104 12.62 35.82 18.96
C PHE A 104 12.45 35.07 20.28
N TYR A 105 12.79 35.69 21.40
CA TYR A 105 12.58 35.09 22.72
C TYR A 105 11.10 34.82 22.97
N SER A 106 10.21 35.77 22.67
CA SER A 106 8.76 35.53 22.77
C SER A 106 8.28 34.38 21.90
N MET A 107 8.79 34.25 20.66
CA MET A 107 8.47 33.10 19.80
C MET A 107 8.97 31.78 20.41
N VAL A 108 10.19 31.73 20.94
CA VAL A 108 10.75 30.56 21.63
C VAL A 108 9.97 30.21 22.91
N GLN A 109 9.52 31.20 23.67
CA GLN A 109 8.67 30.97 24.84
C GLN A 109 7.33 30.31 24.46
N ASN A 110 6.72 30.73 23.35
CA ASN A 110 5.49 30.11 22.86
C ASN A 110 5.74 28.69 22.33
N VAL A 111 6.87 28.44 21.66
CA VAL A 111 7.31 27.07 21.31
C VAL A 111 7.45 26.20 22.56
N HIS A 112 8.04 26.72 23.65
CA HIS A 112 8.17 25.97 24.90
C HIS A 112 6.81 25.70 25.58
N SER A 113 5.83 26.59 25.43
CA SER A 113 4.47 26.37 25.92
C SER A 113 3.84 25.11 25.30
N HIS A 114 4.11 24.83 24.02
CA HIS A 114 3.68 23.59 23.37
C HIS A 114 4.29 22.35 23.98
N THR A 115 5.55 22.38 24.42
CA THR A 115 6.18 21.25 25.12
C THR A 115 5.39 20.86 26.38
N ARG A 116 4.95 21.85 27.17
CA ARG A 116 4.16 21.59 28.39
C ARG A 116 2.78 21.01 28.04
N ARG A 117 2.11 21.58 27.03
CA ARG A 117 0.81 21.09 26.55
C ARG A 117 0.91 19.65 26.03
N LEU A 118 1.86 19.37 25.15
CA LEU A 118 2.09 18.03 24.57
C LEU A 118 2.44 17.00 25.65
N ASN A 119 3.18 17.39 26.69
CA ASN A 119 3.46 16.50 27.81
C ASN A 119 2.19 16.14 28.60
N ASN A 120 1.29 17.11 28.80
CA ASN A 120 0.01 16.87 29.46
C ASN A 120 -0.91 16.00 28.59
N GLU A 121 -0.98 16.25 27.29
CA GLU A 121 -1.75 15.42 26.34
C GLU A 121 -1.22 14.00 26.30
N ARG A 122 0.10 13.82 26.23
CA ARG A 122 0.75 12.50 26.34
C ARG A 122 0.35 11.78 27.62
N SER A 123 0.35 12.48 28.76
CA SER A 123 -0.09 11.91 30.03
C SER A 123 -1.57 11.53 29.99
N ALA A 124 -2.43 12.40 29.45
CA ALA A 124 -3.86 12.16 29.37
C ALA A 124 -4.18 10.95 28.48
N VAL A 125 -3.54 10.83 27.31
CA VAL A 125 -3.72 9.68 26.40
C VAL A 125 -3.22 8.39 27.06
N ARG A 126 -2.11 8.44 27.79
CA ARG A 126 -1.62 7.27 28.56
C ARG A 126 -2.60 6.85 29.64
N ASP A 127 -3.10 7.80 30.42
CA ASP A 127 -4.08 7.52 31.48
C ASP A 127 -5.39 6.97 30.90
N GLU A 128 -5.80 7.46 29.73
CA GLU A 128 -6.97 6.96 29.02
C GLU A 128 -6.74 5.51 28.53
N PHE A 129 -5.56 5.23 27.98
CA PHE A 129 -5.16 3.88 27.57
C PHE A 129 -5.17 2.89 28.74
N GLU A 130 -4.58 3.24 29.88
CA GLU A 130 -4.59 2.38 31.07
C GLU A 130 -6.03 2.13 31.58
N ARG A 131 -6.88 3.16 31.56
CA ARG A 131 -8.31 2.99 31.90
C ARG A 131 -9.01 2.06 30.92
N TYR A 132 -8.76 2.17 29.62
CA TYR A 132 -9.33 1.26 28.63
C TYR A 132 -8.82 -0.18 28.82
N LYS A 133 -7.53 -0.36 29.12
CA LYS A 133 -6.94 -1.67 29.42
C LYS A 133 -7.66 -2.31 30.60
N ILE A 134 -7.81 -1.60 31.72
CA ILE A 134 -8.54 -2.10 32.89
C ILE A 134 -9.99 -2.42 32.54
N GLN A 135 -10.70 -1.53 31.84
CA GLN A 135 -12.09 -1.76 31.43
C GLN A 135 -12.24 -2.96 30.49
N PHE A 136 -11.28 -3.17 29.58
CA PHE A 136 -11.26 -4.30 28.68
C PHE A 136 -11.12 -5.61 29.46
N HIS A 137 -10.11 -5.70 30.34
CA HIS A 137 -9.91 -6.88 31.18
C HIS A 137 -11.12 -7.15 32.07
N GLN A 138 -11.72 -6.10 32.66
CA GLN A 138 -12.94 -6.23 33.45
C GLN A 138 -14.10 -6.80 32.61
N LYS A 139 -14.33 -6.28 31.40
CA LYS A 139 -15.39 -6.79 30.51
C LYS A 139 -15.15 -8.24 30.11
N VAL A 140 -13.90 -8.62 29.81
CA VAL A 140 -13.53 -10.01 29.50
C VAL A 140 -13.78 -10.91 30.71
N GLN A 141 -13.38 -10.47 31.91
CA GLN A 141 -13.65 -11.21 33.15
C GLN A 141 -15.16 -11.36 33.41
N ASP A 142 -15.96 -10.32 33.18
CA ASP A 142 -17.41 -10.36 33.34
C ASP A 142 -18.06 -11.38 32.38
N VAL A 143 -17.57 -11.47 31.14
CA VAL A 143 -18.00 -12.48 30.16
C VAL A 143 -17.61 -13.88 30.63
N ALA A 144 -16.37 -14.08 31.09
CA ALA A 144 -15.91 -15.37 31.60
C ALA A 144 -16.74 -15.84 32.80
N VAL A 145 -17.09 -14.94 33.73
CA VAL A 145 -17.97 -15.26 34.87
C VAL A 145 -19.37 -15.66 34.39
N GLN A 146 -19.93 -14.97 33.39
CA GLN A 146 -21.22 -15.35 32.81
C GLN A 146 -21.16 -16.74 32.15
N MET A 147 -20.09 -17.04 31.43
CA MET A 147 -19.88 -18.37 30.84
C MET A 147 -19.81 -19.47 31.91
N CYS A 148 -19.07 -19.24 33.01
CA CYS A 148 -19.08 -20.11 34.19
C CYS A 148 -20.49 -20.32 34.76
N GLN A 149 -21.29 -19.27 34.82
CA GLN A 149 -22.65 -19.37 35.34
C GLN A 149 -23.53 -20.27 34.45
N ILE A 150 -23.39 -20.16 33.12
CA ILE A 150 -24.09 -21.01 32.15
C ILE A 150 -23.71 -22.48 32.36
N GLU A 151 -22.41 -22.80 32.45
CA GLU A 151 -21.96 -24.16 32.71
C GLU A 151 -22.49 -24.72 34.03
N ARG A 152 -22.54 -23.90 35.08
CA ARG A 152 -23.12 -24.31 36.37
C ARG A 152 -24.59 -24.66 36.26
N VAL A 153 -25.36 -23.94 35.43
CA VAL A 153 -26.77 -24.26 35.15
C VAL A 153 -26.91 -25.57 34.38
N LEU A 154 -26.08 -25.78 33.35
CA LEU A 154 -26.07 -27.01 32.58
C LEU A 154 -25.67 -28.21 33.45
N ALA A 155 -24.61 -28.08 34.24
CA ALA A 155 -24.20 -29.10 35.21
C ALA A 155 -25.27 -29.37 36.28
N ALA A 156 -26.01 -28.34 36.73
CA ALA A 156 -27.13 -28.54 37.65
C ALA A 156 -28.31 -29.28 36.99
N SER A 157 -28.52 -29.10 35.69
CA SER A 157 -29.55 -29.79 34.91
C SER A 157 -29.28 -31.29 34.78
N HIS A 158 -28.00 -31.69 34.86
CA HIS A 158 -27.56 -33.09 34.92
C HIS A 158 -27.85 -33.79 36.25
N LYS A 159 -28.28 -33.07 37.30
CA LYS A 159 -28.67 -33.71 38.56
C LYS A 159 -29.87 -34.62 38.32
N GLN A 160 -29.79 -35.86 38.82
CA GLN A 160 -30.81 -36.90 38.57
C GLN A 160 -32.26 -36.43 38.81
N LYS A 161 -32.48 -35.62 39.87
CA LYS A 161 -33.79 -35.03 40.19
C LYS A 161 -34.39 -34.17 39.08
N CYS A 162 -33.58 -33.54 38.25
CA CYS A 162 -34.02 -32.76 37.09
C CYS A 162 -33.93 -33.58 35.80
N TRP A 163 -32.85 -34.36 35.68
CA TRP A 163 -32.53 -35.15 34.50
C TRP A 163 -33.65 -36.12 34.12
N ASP A 164 -34.25 -36.81 35.10
CA ASP A 164 -35.28 -37.81 34.85
C ASP A 164 -36.59 -37.22 34.29
N HIS A 165 -36.82 -35.92 34.48
CA HIS A 165 -37.96 -35.21 33.92
C HIS A 165 -37.73 -34.71 32.49
N PHE A 166 -36.48 -34.57 32.04
CA PHE A 166 -36.20 -34.18 30.66
C PHE A 166 -36.44 -35.34 29.69
N THR A 167 -37.01 -35.01 28.53
CA THR A 167 -37.17 -35.96 27.42
C THR A 167 -35.81 -36.36 26.83
N LYS A 168 -35.78 -37.48 26.11
CA LYS A 168 -34.55 -37.96 25.44
C LYS A 168 -33.95 -36.93 24.48
N ALA A 169 -34.78 -36.16 23.78
CA ALA A 169 -34.33 -35.09 22.89
C ALA A 169 -33.73 -33.90 23.67
N GLN A 170 -34.38 -33.49 24.76
CA GLN A 170 -33.89 -32.40 25.62
C GLN A 170 -32.55 -32.76 26.28
N ARG A 171 -32.39 -33.98 26.78
CA ARG A 171 -31.11 -34.47 27.35
C ARG A 171 -29.96 -34.38 26.33
N LYS A 172 -30.19 -34.85 25.10
CA LYS A 172 -29.21 -34.75 24.00
C LYS A 172 -28.83 -33.28 23.70
N ASN A 173 -29.78 -32.36 23.76
CA ASN A 173 -29.50 -30.94 23.57
C ASN A 173 -28.66 -30.37 24.72
N ILE A 174 -29.00 -30.68 25.98
CA ILE A 174 -28.24 -30.25 27.16
C ILE A 174 -26.80 -30.78 27.12
N ASP A 175 -26.60 -32.05 26.76
CA ASP A 175 -25.26 -32.64 26.56
C ASP A 175 -24.46 -31.86 25.51
N THR A 176 -25.12 -31.50 24.40
CA THR A 176 -24.49 -30.77 23.29
C THR A 176 -24.11 -29.35 23.73
N TRP A 177 -25.01 -28.63 24.40
CA TRP A 177 -24.74 -27.28 24.90
C TRP A 177 -23.65 -27.28 25.97
N GLN A 178 -23.59 -28.30 26.83
CA GLN A 178 -22.55 -28.41 27.84
C GLN A 178 -21.16 -28.61 27.22
N ARG A 179 -21.06 -29.45 26.18
CA ARG A 179 -19.81 -29.59 25.41
C ARG A 179 -19.43 -28.29 24.72
N GLN A 180 -20.38 -27.61 24.08
CA GLN A 180 -20.13 -26.32 23.41
C GLN A 180 -19.65 -25.24 24.39
N ALA A 181 -20.24 -25.15 25.59
CA ALA A 181 -19.81 -24.19 26.60
C ALA A 181 -18.37 -24.46 27.09
N GLN A 182 -18.01 -25.74 27.27
CA GLN A 182 -16.66 -26.16 27.65
C GLN A 182 -15.63 -25.86 26.56
N GLU A 183 -15.94 -26.17 25.30
CA GLU A 183 -15.05 -25.87 24.16
C GLU A 183 -14.81 -24.36 24.00
N LEU A 184 -15.84 -23.53 24.22
CA LEU A 184 -15.70 -22.07 24.18
C LEU A 184 -14.77 -21.54 25.29
N ARG A 185 -14.89 -22.06 26.51
CA ARG A 185 -14.00 -21.71 27.62
C ARG A 185 -12.56 -22.10 27.34
N GLU A 186 -12.31 -23.33 26.89
CA GLU A 186 -10.96 -23.83 26.59
C GLU A 186 -10.30 -22.99 25.47
N SER A 187 -11.09 -22.60 24.46
CA SER A 187 -10.64 -21.69 23.40
C SER A 187 -10.30 -20.28 23.92
N GLU A 188 -11.11 -19.73 24.82
CA GLU A 188 -10.86 -18.42 25.44
C GLU A 188 -9.62 -18.44 26.33
N GLU A 189 -9.45 -19.48 27.17
CA GLU A 189 -8.26 -19.68 28.01
C GLU A 189 -6.99 -19.80 27.16
N GLN A 190 -7.01 -20.56 26.07
CA GLN A 190 -5.86 -20.69 25.17
C GLN A 190 -5.50 -19.38 24.44
N SER A 191 -6.49 -18.51 24.20
CA SER A 191 -6.27 -17.19 23.59
C SER A 191 -5.76 -16.14 24.58
N THR A 192 -6.08 -16.29 25.87
CA THR A 192 -5.73 -15.33 26.94
C THR A 192 -4.42 -15.66 27.66
N ILE A 193 -3.96 -16.93 27.61
CA ILE A 193 -2.66 -17.39 28.14
C ILE A 193 -1.45 -16.94 27.28
N LYS A 194 -1.67 -16.08 26.28
CA LYS A 194 -0.59 -15.21 25.77
C LYS A 194 -0.72 -13.83 26.41
N PRO A 195 -0.42 -13.67 27.71
CA PRO A 195 -0.11 -12.35 28.19
C PRO A 195 1.11 -11.90 27.41
N ASP A 196 1.06 -10.66 26.98
CA ASP A 196 2.19 -9.84 26.56
C ASP A 196 3.13 -9.66 27.77
N ASP A 197 3.67 -10.78 28.28
CA ASP A 197 4.77 -10.83 29.26
C ASP A 197 6.06 -10.59 28.49
N THR A 198 6.15 -9.42 27.88
CA THR A 198 7.39 -8.83 27.43
C THR A 198 7.48 -7.44 28.02
N GLY A 199 7.64 -7.42 29.35
CA GLY A 199 8.67 -6.60 29.96
C GLY A 199 8.24 -5.29 30.60
N ASP A 200 7.47 -5.32 31.70
CA ASP A 200 7.38 -4.12 32.56
C ASP A 200 6.95 -4.39 34.01
N ASP A 201 7.40 -5.49 34.66
CA ASP A 201 7.22 -5.65 36.13
C ASP A 201 8.25 -6.61 36.78
N MET A 202 9.54 -6.37 36.57
CA MET A 202 10.61 -6.96 37.40
C MET A 202 11.27 -5.86 38.23
N ASP A 203 10.54 -5.31 39.19
CA ASP A 203 11.11 -4.48 40.25
C ASP A 203 11.75 -5.43 41.29
N PHE A 204 12.95 -5.91 41.00
CA PHE A 204 13.79 -6.56 42.01
C PHE A 204 14.23 -5.49 43.01
N SER A 205 13.46 -5.36 44.07
CA SER A 205 13.89 -4.77 45.33
C SER A 205 15.08 -5.58 45.88
N ASP A 206 16.31 -5.17 45.56
CA ASP A 206 17.49 -5.62 46.29
C ASP A 206 17.77 -4.61 47.42
N ASP A 207 17.26 -4.95 48.60
CA ASP A 207 17.56 -4.29 49.88
C ASP A 207 18.88 -4.88 50.39
N ASP A 208 20.01 -4.27 50.01
CA ASP A 208 21.30 -4.50 50.65
C ASP A 208 21.79 -3.20 51.30
N SER A 209 21.25 -2.95 52.49
CA SER A 209 21.82 -2.02 53.45
C SER A 209 23.10 -2.61 54.05
N ASP A 210 24.28 -2.18 53.60
CA ASP A 210 25.51 -2.20 54.42
C ASP A 210 26.57 -1.17 53.99
N ILE A 211 26.52 -0.04 54.70
CA ILE A 211 27.62 0.61 55.43
C ILE A 211 29.04 0.67 54.80
N SER A 212 29.40 1.93 54.51
CA SER A 212 30.66 2.66 54.85
C SER A 212 31.76 2.87 53.79
N GLY A 213 32.11 4.16 53.66
CA GLY A 213 33.22 4.69 52.87
C GLY A 213 34.61 4.51 53.49
N PRO A 214 35.66 5.05 52.84
CA PRO A 214 37.04 4.60 53.04
C PRO A 214 37.80 5.47 54.05
N SER A 215 38.49 4.86 55.02
CA SER A 215 39.64 5.52 55.68
C SER A 215 40.62 4.58 56.42
N ALA A 216 41.90 4.76 56.08
CA ALA A 216 43.10 4.67 56.92
C ALA A 216 43.58 3.33 57.54
N GLY A 217 44.43 2.64 56.77
CA GLY A 217 45.82 2.25 57.09
C GLY A 217 46.22 1.62 58.44
N LYS A 218 46.77 0.39 58.40
CA LYS A 218 48.13 0.11 58.98
C LYS A 218 48.73 -1.23 58.52
N LYS A 219 50.04 -1.17 58.29
CA LYS A 219 51.01 -2.26 58.02
C LYS A 219 50.91 -3.46 58.98
N ARG A 220 51.17 -4.67 58.47
CA ARG A 220 52.31 -5.51 58.92
C ARG A 220 52.59 -6.68 57.97
N LYS A 221 53.87 -6.96 57.78
CA LYS A 221 54.50 -7.96 56.91
C LYS A 221 55.29 -8.90 57.83
N MET A 222 55.13 -10.23 57.70
CA MET A 222 56.07 -11.32 58.01
C MET A 222 55.34 -12.64 57.63
N ALA A 223 55.67 -13.33 56.54
CA ALA A 223 56.80 -14.22 56.30
C ALA A 223 56.42 -15.72 56.46
N ALA A 224 56.36 -16.40 55.29
CA ALA A 224 56.65 -17.80 54.99
C ALA A 224 56.03 -18.94 55.82
N HIS A 225 55.16 -19.75 55.20
CA HIS A 225 55.54 -21.08 54.68
C HIS A 225 54.38 -21.75 53.93
N SER A 226 54.68 -22.24 52.71
CA SER A 226 54.08 -23.40 52.02
C SER A 226 52.56 -23.59 52.00
N GLY A 227 51.96 -23.38 50.82
CA GLY A 227 50.69 -24.01 50.42
C GLY A 227 49.56 -23.07 50.04
N ALA A 228 49.69 -22.30 48.95
CA ALA A 228 48.57 -21.54 48.39
C ALA A 228 48.81 -21.21 46.90
N HIS A 229 48.73 -22.21 46.03
CA HIS A 229 48.42 -21.99 44.60
C HIS A 229 47.04 -22.56 44.23
N SER A 230 46.49 -23.48 45.04
CA SER A 230 45.21 -24.14 44.75
C SER A 230 43.97 -23.22 44.84
N GLY A 231 44.03 -22.11 45.59
CA GLY A 231 42.87 -21.22 45.77
C GLY A 231 42.57 -20.30 44.58
N ASN A 232 43.62 -19.83 43.89
CA ASN A 232 43.47 -18.93 42.74
C ASN A 232 43.09 -19.72 41.48
N ASP A 233 43.70 -20.91 41.31
CA ASP A 233 43.37 -21.83 40.21
C ASP A 233 41.93 -22.34 40.27
N ASN A 234 41.34 -22.45 41.47
CA ASN A 234 39.96 -22.92 41.64
C ASN A 234 38.93 -21.83 41.32
N VAL A 235 39.22 -20.57 41.67
CA VAL A 235 38.38 -19.42 41.29
C VAL A 235 38.48 -19.15 39.79
N GLU A 236 39.67 -19.25 39.20
CA GLU A 236 39.87 -19.11 37.76
C GLU A 236 39.20 -20.25 36.98
N ASN A 237 39.27 -21.51 37.46
CA ASN A 237 38.51 -22.62 36.88
C ASN A 237 37.00 -22.41 36.97
N GLN A 238 36.53 -21.84 38.07
CA GLN A 238 35.10 -21.61 38.27
C GLN A 238 34.57 -20.51 37.35
N ASN A 239 35.32 -19.42 37.20
CA ASN A 239 35.02 -18.36 36.24
C ASN A 239 35.06 -18.87 34.79
N LEU A 240 36.05 -19.69 34.44
CA LEU A 240 36.13 -20.31 33.10
C LEU A 240 34.97 -21.27 32.84
N LYS A 241 34.48 -21.96 33.88
CA LYS A 241 33.32 -22.85 33.77
C LYS A 241 32.03 -22.06 33.57
N GLU A 242 31.85 -20.96 34.31
CA GLU A 242 30.72 -20.06 34.15
C GLU A 242 30.72 -19.39 32.77
N GLU A 243 31.89 -18.95 32.29
CA GLU A 243 32.05 -18.42 30.93
C GLU A 243 31.74 -19.49 29.87
N ASN A 244 32.20 -20.73 30.08
CA ASN A 244 31.89 -21.84 29.17
C ASN A 244 30.40 -22.16 29.12
N ASP A 245 29.71 -22.13 30.27
CA ASP A 245 28.28 -22.37 30.36
C ASP A 245 27.48 -21.18 29.77
N ALA A 246 27.92 -19.95 29.96
CA ALA A 246 27.36 -18.76 29.31
C ALA A 246 27.50 -18.84 27.78
N LEU A 247 28.67 -19.25 27.28
CA LEU A 247 28.90 -19.45 25.85
C LEU A 247 28.04 -20.59 25.27
N LYS A 248 27.79 -21.67 26.03
CA LYS A 248 26.86 -22.73 25.60
C LYS A 248 25.45 -22.19 25.44
N CYS A 249 24.96 -21.44 26.42
CA CYS A 249 23.64 -20.80 26.35
C CYS A 249 23.53 -19.86 25.14
N GLN A 250 24.58 -19.07 24.87
CA GLN A 250 24.62 -18.18 23.71
C GLN A 250 24.61 -18.96 22.38
N MET A 251 25.39 -20.04 22.28
CA MET A 251 25.43 -20.90 21.10
C MET A 251 24.09 -21.62 20.87
N GLU A 252 23.40 -22.03 21.93
CA GLU A 252 22.05 -22.59 21.86
C GLU A 252 21.03 -21.55 21.40
N GLY A 253 21.15 -20.30 21.86
CA GLY A 253 20.37 -19.17 21.36
C GLY A 253 20.53 -18.94 19.86
N PHE A 254 21.78 -18.84 19.38
CA PHE A 254 22.05 -18.68 17.94
C PHE A 254 21.59 -19.88 17.12
N LYS A 255 21.69 -21.10 17.66
CA LYS A 255 21.18 -22.30 16.99
C LYS A 255 19.67 -22.23 16.83
N ASN A 256 18.95 -21.82 17.88
CA ASN A 256 17.50 -21.66 17.83
C ASN A 256 17.08 -20.56 16.84
N GLU A 257 17.81 -19.44 16.80
CA GLU A 257 17.56 -18.36 15.84
C GLU A 257 17.76 -18.83 14.39
N VAL A 258 18.84 -19.58 14.12
CA VAL A 258 19.08 -20.17 12.79
C VAL A 258 18.00 -21.17 12.40
N ASP A 259 17.56 -22.02 13.34
CA ASP A 259 16.51 -23.00 13.09
C ASP A 259 15.15 -22.31 12.85
N MET A 260 14.86 -21.21 13.55
CA MET A 260 13.68 -20.37 13.33
C MET A 260 13.71 -19.74 11.93
N VAL A 261 14.80 -19.09 11.54
CA VAL A 261 14.94 -18.49 10.20
C VAL A 261 14.82 -19.54 9.09
N ARG A 262 15.38 -20.75 9.30
CA ARG A 262 15.22 -21.87 8.36
C ARG A 262 13.78 -22.34 8.26
N GLN A 263 13.07 -22.40 9.38
CA GLN A 263 11.67 -22.80 9.39
C GLN A 263 10.79 -21.75 8.70
N GLU A 264 11.01 -20.46 8.97
CA GLU A 264 10.34 -19.34 8.31
C GLU A 264 10.57 -19.36 6.79
N GLY A 265 11.83 -19.52 6.35
CA GLY A 265 12.14 -19.63 4.93
C GLY A 265 11.48 -20.84 4.26
N LYS A 266 11.39 -21.97 4.96
CA LYS A 266 10.67 -23.15 4.45
C LYS A 266 9.17 -22.90 4.34
N THR A 267 8.56 -22.26 5.34
CA THR A 267 7.13 -21.91 5.30
C THR A 267 6.83 -20.91 4.18
N GLU A 268 7.71 -19.94 3.95
CA GLU A 268 7.56 -18.98 2.85
C GLU A 268 7.61 -19.70 1.50
N VAL A 269 8.58 -20.60 1.29
CA VAL A 269 8.66 -21.40 0.06
C VAL A 269 7.41 -22.24 -0.16
N ASP A 270 6.92 -22.94 0.87
CA ASP A 270 5.70 -23.76 0.80
C ASP A 270 4.46 -22.90 0.47
N GLU A 271 4.37 -21.68 1.01
CA GLU A 271 3.29 -20.74 0.70
C GLU A 271 3.37 -20.23 -0.75
N LYS A 272 4.57 -19.85 -1.21
CA LYS A 272 4.78 -19.45 -2.61
C LYS A 272 4.45 -20.58 -3.56
N GLU A 273 4.78 -21.83 -3.22
CA GLU A 273 4.44 -22.99 -4.05
C GLU A 273 2.92 -23.24 -4.10
N LYS A 274 2.21 -23.09 -2.98
CA LYS A 274 0.73 -23.14 -2.96
C LYS A 274 0.11 -22.03 -3.80
N GLN A 275 0.62 -20.81 -3.72
CA GLN A 275 0.18 -19.69 -4.55
C GLN A 275 0.39 -19.99 -6.04
N LEU A 276 1.56 -20.52 -6.40
CA LEU A 276 1.89 -20.89 -7.77
C LEU A 276 0.96 -21.98 -8.31
N ARG A 277 0.68 -23.03 -7.52
CA ARG A 277 -0.29 -24.08 -7.88
C ARG A 277 -1.71 -23.53 -8.07
N SER A 278 -2.14 -22.61 -7.21
CA SER A 278 -3.45 -21.96 -7.33
C SER A 278 -3.56 -21.14 -8.61
N LEU A 279 -2.53 -20.33 -8.91
CA LEU A 279 -2.45 -19.54 -10.15
C LEU A 279 -2.43 -20.44 -11.38
N GLN A 280 -1.69 -21.56 -11.34
CA GLN A 280 -1.64 -22.53 -12.43
C GLN A 280 -3.02 -23.15 -12.69
N ASN A 281 -3.76 -23.52 -11.64
CA ASN A 281 -5.13 -24.03 -11.76
C ASN A 281 -6.10 -22.97 -12.30
N ALA A 282 -5.98 -21.71 -11.85
CA ALA A 282 -6.81 -20.62 -12.34
C ALA A 282 -6.55 -20.32 -13.83
N LEU A 283 -5.28 -20.34 -14.24
CA LEU A 283 -4.88 -20.16 -15.63
C LEU A 283 -5.44 -21.28 -16.53
N GLN A 284 -5.35 -22.53 -16.07
CA GLN A 284 -5.92 -23.67 -16.78
C GLN A 284 -7.46 -23.56 -16.92
N GLY A 285 -8.14 -23.13 -15.86
CA GLY A 285 -9.59 -22.88 -15.90
C GLY A 285 -9.98 -21.76 -16.87
N MET A 286 -9.26 -20.64 -16.85
CA MET A 286 -9.49 -19.52 -17.77
C MET A 286 -9.22 -19.93 -19.22
N GLN A 287 -8.16 -20.69 -19.47
CA GLN A 287 -7.86 -21.21 -20.81
C GLN A 287 -9.01 -22.08 -21.33
N GLN A 288 -9.58 -22.93 -20.48
CA GLN A 288 -10.70 -23.79 -20.87
C GLN A 288 -11.98 -22.99 -21.14
N GLN A 289 -12.22 -21.90 -20.40
CA GLN A 289 -13.32 -20.97 -20.65
C GLN A 289 -13.14 -20.19 -21.97
N LEU A 290 -11.92 -19.77 -22.30
CA LEU A 290 -11.64 -19.10 -23.58
C LEU A 290 -11.85 -20.04 -24.77
N ILE A 291 -11.46 -21.32 -24.63
CA ILE A 291 -11.73 -22.34 -25.65
C ILE A 291 -13.23 -22.55 -25.83
N SER A 292 -14.00 -22.64 -24.74
CA SER A 292 -15.46 -22.83 -24.81
C SER A 292 -16.17 -21.60 -25.40
N GLN A 293 -15.73 -20.39 -25.06
CA GLN A 293 -16.26 -19.15 -25.65
C GLN A 293 -15.96 -19.06 -27.15
N ARG A 294 -14.73 -19.38 -27.60
CA ARG A 294 -14.41 -19.45 -29.03
C ARG A 294 -15.27 -20.45 -29.79
N ALA A 295 -15.58 -21.60 -29.18
CA ALA A 295 -16.47 -22.59 -29.78
C ALA A 295 -17.92 -22.07 -29.87
N ALA A 296 -18.38 -21.30 -28.89
CA ALA A 296 -19.72 -20.69 -28.89
C ALA A 296 -19.84 -19.56 -29.91
N THR A 297 -18.83 -18.68 -30.03
CA THR A 297 -18.83 -17.60 -31.02
C THR A 297 -18.84 -18.14 -32.45
N LEU A 298 -18.08 -19.21 -32.73
CA LEU A 298 -18.09 -19.89 -34.03
C LEU A 298 -19.46 -20.48 -34.40
N LYS A 299 -20.24 -20.97 -33.42
CA LYS A 299 -21.60 -21.44 -33.66
C LYS A 299 -22.55 -20.29 -33.99
N LEU A 300 -22.49 -19.21 -33.21
CA LEU A 300 -23.31 -18.02 -33.43
C LEU A 300 -22.98 -17.30 -34.75
N GLU A 301 -21.72 -17.33 -35.18
CA GLU A 301 -21.30 -16.75 -36.46
C GLU A 301 -21.88 -17.53 -37.65
N LYS A 302 -21.92 -18.87 -37.57
CA LYS A 302 -22.58 -19.72 -38.57
C LYS A 302 -24.09 -19.46 -38.63
N GLU A 303 -24.76 -19.36 -37.48
CA GLU A 303 -26.19 -19.07 -37.42
C GLU A 303 -26.53 -17.67 -37.96
N ASN A 304 -25.67 -16.68 -37.69
CA ASN A 304 -25.80 -15.34 -38.27
C ASN A 304 -25.57 -15.29 -39.79
N GLN A 305 -24.63 -16.09 -40.33
CA GLN A 305 -24.46 -16.21 -41.77
C GLN A 305 -25.71 -16.82 -42.44
N GLU A 306 -26.29 -17.85 -41.83
CA GLU A 306 -27.53 -18.45 -42.31
C GLU A 306 -28.71 -17.46 -42.26
N LEU A 307 -28.84 -16.67 -41.19
CA LEU A 307 -29.87 -15.63 -41.08
C LEU A 307 -29.66 -14.48 -42.07
N LYS A 308 -28.42 -14.02 -42.29
CA LYS A 308 -28.11 -13.00 -43.31
C LYS A 308 -28.47 -13.48 -44.72
N SER A 309 -28.19 -14.73 -45.06
CA SER A 309 -28.58 -15.30 -46.36
C SER A 309 -30.11 -15.34 -46.57
N LYS A 310 -30.90 -15.40 -45.50
CA LYS A 310 -32.37 -15.33 -45.55
C LYS A 310 -32.87 -13.88 -45.65
N VAL A 311 -32.25 -12.94 -44.94
CA VAL A 311 -32.60 -11.52 -45.00
C VAL A 311 -32.24 -10.88 -46.35
N ASP A 312 -31.15 -11.31 -46.98
CA ASP A 312 -30.78 -10.83 -48.32
C ASP A 312 -31.74 -11.37 -49.40
N GLN A 313 -32.42 -12.50 -49.18
CA GLN A 313 -33.53 -12.96 -50.04
C GLN A 313 -34.83 -12.17 -49.84
N GLU A 314 -35.04 -11.54 -48.68
CA GLU A 314 -36.24 -10.74 -48.39
C GLU A 314 -36.10 -9.26 -48.80
N LYS A 315 -34.87 -8.74 -48.98
CA LYS A 315 -34.62 -7.34 -49.35
C LYS A 315 -34.72 -7.02 -50.85
N GLU A 316 -34.88 -8.01 -51.73
CA GLU A 316 -35.17 -7.79 -53.16
C GLU A 316 -36.66 -7.45 -53.45
N ASN A 317 -37.52 -7.36 -52.44
CA ASN A 317 -38.98 -7.25 -52.62
C ASN A 317 -39.67 -5.96 -52.13
N THR A 318 -38.94 -4.89 -51.75
CA THR A 318 -39.61 -3.65 -51.31
C THR A 318 -38.79 -2.38 -51.56
N GLU A 319 -38.83 -1.87 -52.80
CA GLU A 319 -38.66 -0.44 -53.08
C GLU A 319 -40.05 0.20 -53.08
N ASP A 320 -40.30 1.16 -52.17
CA ASP A 320 -41.04 2.41 -52.45
C ASP A 320 -41.41 3.19 -51.17
N THR A 321 -41.42 4.51 -51.33
CA THR A 321 -42.12 5.57 -50.54
C THR A 321 -41.42 6.26 -49.36
N ASP A 322 -40.65 7.30 -49.72
CA ASP A 322 -40.72 8.72 -49.36
C ASP A 322 -41.39 9.25 -48.05
N ASN A 323 -40.73 10.30 -47.52
CA ASN A 323 -41.22 11.49 -46.80
C ASN A 323 -41.64 11.43 -45.31
N THR A 324 -40.89 12.14 -44.44
CA THR A 324 -41.24 13.52 -43.99
C THR A 324 -40.33 14.00 -42.85
N THR A 325 -39.87 15.22 -43.01
CA THR A 325 -38.92 16.02 -42.23
C THR A 325 -39.55 16.77 -41.04
N ALA A 326 -38.70 17.03 -40.05
CA ALA A 326 -38.66 18.18 -39.13
C ALA A 326 -39.62 18.28 -37.92
N SER A 327 -39.01 18.34 -36.74
CA SER A 327 -39.45 19.26 -35.68
C SER A 327 -38.24 19.75 -34.87
N ASN A 328 -38.05 21.06 -34.87
CA ASN A 328 -36.94 21.83 -34.28
C ASN A 328 -36.85 21.71 -32.74
N SER A 329 -35.63 21.47 -32.25
CA SER A 329 -35.18 21.83 -30.91
C SER A 329 -34.20 22.99 -30.98
N LYS A 330 -34.41 23.97 -30.10
CA LYS A 330 -33.69 25.24 -29.95
C LYS A 330 -32.18 25.07 -29.83
N ASP A 331 -31.46 25.99 -30.46
CA ASP A 331 -30.02 26.23 -30.35
C ASP A 331 -29.57 26.40 -28.89
N GLU A 332 -28.66 25.53 -28.45
CA GLU A 332 -27.52 25.95 -27.63
C GLU A 332 -26.24 25.46 -28.30
N LEU A 333 -25.32 26.40 -28.47
CA LEU A 333 -23.99 26.23 -29.02
C LEU A 333 -23.20 25.20 -28.19
N SER A 334 -22.91 24.05 -28.79
CA SER A 334 -21.96 23.07 -28.26
C SER A 334 -20.93 22.77 -29.33
N VAL A 335 -19.73 23.31 -29.14
CA VAL A 335 -18.52 22.95 -29.87
C VAL A 335 -18.18 21.52 -29.46
N THR A 336 -18.44 20.57 -30.35
CA THR A 336 -18.15 19.16 -30.13
C THR A 336 -16.80 18.80 -30.72
N SER A 337 -15.79 18.70 -29.85
CA SER A 337 -14.65 17.82 -30.08
C SER A 337 -14.76 16.66 -29.10
N SER A 338 -15.04 15.46 -29.64
CA SER A 338 -15.29 14.18 -28.95
C SER A 338 -16.76 13.96 -28.54
N GLY A 339 -17.47 13.11 -29.29
CA GLY A 339 -18.90 12.81 -29.14
C GLY A 339 -19.31 12.07 -27.86
N LEU A 340 -19.04 12.65 -26.69
CA LEU A 340 -19.57 12.18 -25.41
C LEU A 340 -20.73 13.08 -24.98
N ASN A 341 -21.97 12.61 -25.15
CA ASN A 341 -23.14 13.24 -24.54
C ASN A 341 -23.12 12.94 -23.03
N LEU A 342 -22.65 13.91 -22.25
CA LEU A 342 -22.64 13.87 -20.79
C LEU A 342 -23.75 14.74 -20.23
N THR A 343 -24.52 14.21 -19.29
CA THR A 343 -25.48 14.98 -18.50
C THR A 343 -24.75 15.90 -17.51
N ASP A 344 -25.39 16.98 -17.06
CA ASP A 344 -24.83 17.89 -16.03
C ASP A 344 -24.48 17.15 -14.73
N LYS A 345 -25.26 16.10 -14.40
CA LYS A 345 -24.96 15.20 -13.28
C LYS A 345 -23.66 14.42 -13.51
N GLU A 346 -23.47 13.83 -14.70
CA GLU A 346 -22.24 13.12 -15.06
C GLU A 346 -21.02 14.03 -15.08
N ALA A 347 -21.13 15.25 -15.63
CA ALA A 347 -20.04 16.23 -15.65
C ALA A 347 -19.55 16.59 -14.23
N LYS A 348 -20.50 16.81 -13.30
CA LYS A 348 -20.18 17.06 -11.88
C LYS A 348 -19.54 15.85 -11.21
N MET A 349 -20.05 14.64 -11.47
CA MET A 349 -19.45 13.41 -10.94
C MET A 349 -18.02 13.23 -11.44
N ILE A 350 -17.75 13.44 -12.73
CA ILE A 350 -16.40 13.37 -13.31
C ILE A 350 -15.46 14.35 -12.60
N GLY A 351 -15.87 15.62 -12.45
CA GLY A 351 -15.04 16.62 -11.78
C GLY A 351 -14.68 16.24 -10.34
N LEU A 352 -15.65 15.74 -9.57
CA LEU A 352 -15.42 15.31 -8.19
C LEU A 352 -14.53 14.06 -8.11
N ILE A 353 -14.75 13.07 -8.98
CA ILE A 353 -13.92 11.86 -9.06
C ILE A 353 -12.49 12.22 -9.47
N CYS A 354 -12.29 13.12 -10.43
CA CYS A 354 -10.97 13.59 -10.84
C CYS A 354 -10.23 14.25 -9.67
N CYS A 355 -10.87 15.18 -8.95
CA CYS A 355 -10.26 15.82 -7.77
C CYS A 355 -9.90 14.80 -6.69
N PHE A 356 -10.77 13.81 -6.46
CA PHE A 356 -10.54 12.77 -5.48
C PHE A 356 -9.38 11.86 -5.89
N LEU A 357 -9.42 11.28 -7.09
CA LEU A 357 -8.36 10.37 -7.55
C LEU A 357 -7.01 11.08 -7.73
N HIS A 358 -7.00 12.40 -7.96
CA HIS A 358 -5.76 13.18 -8.02
C HIS A 358 -4.98 13.20 -6.70
N VAL A 359 -5.68 13.15 -5.55
CA VAL A 359 -5.05 13.08 -4.22
C VAL A 359 -4.80 11.66 -3.74
N HIS A 360 -5.13 10.63 -4.54
CA HIS A 360 -4.93 9.21 -4.21
C HIS A 360 -3.93 8.54 -5.19
N PRO A 361 -2.62 8.53 -4.86
CA PRO A 361 -1.57 7.96 -5.73
C PRO A 361 -1.75 6.49 -6.10
N HIS A 362 -2.44 5.71 -5.24
CA HIS A 362 -2.68 4.27 -5.44
C HIS A 362 -4.10 3.95 -5.92
N GLY A 363 -4.85 4.98 -6.35
CA GLY A 363 -6.24 4.84 -6.77
C GLY A 363 -7.21 4.47 -5.65
N ALA A 364 -8.47 4.26 -6.01
CA ALA A 364 -9.55 3.95 -5.08
C ALA A 364 -10.50 2.89 -5.64
N THR A 365 -11.05 2.06 -4.77
CA THR A 365 -12.12 1.12 -5.15
C THR A 365 -13.39 1.88 -5.49
N VAL A 366 -14.28 1.26 -6.27
CA VAL A 366 -15.60 1.82 -6.60
C VAL A 366 -16.38 2.16 -5.34
N ASP A 367 -16.38 1.26 -4.35
CA ASP A 367 -17.08 1.48 -3.08
C ASP A 367 -16.55 2.70 -2.34
N TYR A 368 -15.24 2.93 -2.38
CA TYR A 368 -14.64 4.09 -1.75
C TYR A 368 -15.01 5.39 -2.48
N LEU A 369 -14.95 5.39 -3.81
CA LEU A 369 -15.40 6.52 -4.64
C LEU A 369 -16.89 6.82 -4.42
N TRP A 370 -17.72 5.79 -4.38
CA TRP A 370 -19.15 5.94 -4.10
C TRP A 370 -19.40 6.49 -2.69
N SER A 371 -18.66 6.03 -1.68
CA SER A 371 -18.78 6.54 -0.31
C SER A 371 -18.49 8.04 -0.21
N TYR A 372 -17.50 8.53 -0.97
CA TYR A 372 -17.18 9.95 -1.08
C TYR A 372 -18.27 10.72 -1.82
N LEU A 373 -18.69 10.22 -2.99
CA LEU A 373 -19.69 10.89 -3.82
C LEU A 373 -21.06 10.96 -3.15
N ARG A 374 -21.46 9.93 -2.40
CA ARG A 374 -22.76 9.89 -1.70
C ARG A 374 -22.94 11.02 -0.68
N GLN A 375 -21.84 11.53 -0.11
CA GLN A 375 -21.89 12.64 0.84
C GLN A 375 -22.24 13.98 0.18
N ILE A 376 -21.99 14.09 -1.13
CA ILE A 376 -22.10 15.34 -1.91
C ILE A 376 -23.23 15.27 -2.94
N LEU A 377 -23.47 14.10 -3.53
CA LEU A 377 -24.44 13.83 -4.60
C LEU A 377 -25.22 12.54 -4.31
N ASN A 378 -26.49 12.49 -4.68
CA ASN A 378 -27.28 11.26 -4.59
C ASN A 378 -27.00 10.36 -5.82
N VAL A 379 -26.10 9.40 -5.64
CA VAL A 379 -25.57 8.52 -6.71
C VAL A 379 -25.60 7.06 -6.26
N ARG A 380 -25.90 6.14 -7.19
CA ARG A 380 -25.84 4.69 -6.96
C ARG A 380 -24.45 4.16 -7.32
N VAL A 381 -23.99 3.09 -6.66
CA VAL A 381 -22.68 2.47 -6.94
C VAL A 381 -22.50 2.19 -8.43
N ARG A 382 -23.52 1.60 -9.07
CA ARG A 382 -23.52 1.28 -10.50
C ARG A 382 -23.41 2.51 -11.41
N GLU A 383 -23.96 3.66 -11.01
CA GLU A 383 -23.81 4.91 -11.78
C GLU A 383 -22.37 5.43 -11.77
N VAL A 384 -21.61 5.11 -10.71
CA VAL A 384 -20.18 5.46 -10.61
C VAL A 384 -19.36 4.51 -11.49
N GLU A 385 -19.65 3.21 -11.47
CA GLU A 385 -18.99 2.21 -12.32
C GLU A 385 -19.20 2.50 -13.81
N ASP A 386 -20.45 2.66 -14.22
CA ASP A 386 -20.82 2.92 -15.62
C ASP A 386 -20.13 4.20 -16.14
N LEU A 387 -19.99 5.22 -15.30
CA LEU A 387 -19.32 6.48 -15.64
C LEU A 387 -17.80 6.34 -15.80
N LEU A 388 -17.16 5.59 -14.91
CA LEU A 388 -15.72 5.33 -14.96
C LEU A 388 -15.36 4.51 -16.20
N GLU A 389 -16.17 3.51 -16.56
CA GLU A 389 -16.00 2.71 -17.78
C GLU A 389 -16.27 3.50 -19.06
N LYS A 390 -17.18 4.47 -19.02
CA LYS A 390 -17.54 5.34 -20.16
C LYS A 390 -16.42 6.29 -20.58
N ILE A 391 -15.43 6.57 -19.71
CA ILE A 391 -14.36 7.55 -19.98
C ILE A 391 -12.97 6.94 -19.71
N PRO A 392 -12.53 5.98 -20.54
CA PRO A 392 -11.24 5.30 -20.37
C PRO A 392 -10.03 6.23 -20.58
N SER A 393 -10.23 7.41 -21.17
CA SER A 393 -9.18 8.43 -21.35
C SER A 393 -8.84 9.19 -20.06
N LEU A 394 -9.72 9.17 -19.05
CA LEU A 394 -9.51 9.85 -17.77
C LEU A 394 -9.33 8.88 -16.61
N PHE A 395 -9.97 7.71 -16.66
CA PHE A 395 -9.97 6.73 -15.60
C PHE A 395 -9.47 5.39 -16.12
N GLN A 396 -8.50 4.81 -15.42
CA GLN A 396 -7.98 3.48 -15.73
C GLN A 396 -8.23 2.56 -14.55
N GLN A 397 -8.68 1.34 -14.83
CA GLN A 397 -8.83 0.32 -13.82
C GLN A 397 -7.52 -0.47 -13.69
N GLU A 398 -6.98 -0.50 -12.48
CA GLU A 398 -5.81 -1.29 -12.11
C GLU A 398 -6.25 -2.38 -11.14
N ILE A 399 -5.72 -3.58 -11.34
CA ILE A 399 -5.97 -4.73 -10.49
C ILE A 399 -4.74 -4.88 -9.60
N VAL A 400 -4.88 -4.53 -8.32
CA VAL A 400 -3.77 -4.55 -7.36
C VAL A 400 -3.99 -5.69 -6.38
N GLY A 401 -2.97 -6.51 -6.17
CA GLY A 401 -2.97 -7.61 -5.21
C GLY A 401 -2.70 -8.98 -5.82
N VAL A 402 -2.45 -9.97 -4.96
CA VAL A 402 -2.17 -11.37 -5.36
C VAL A 402 -3.15 -12.28 -4.61
N GLY A 403 -3.88 -13.14 -5.33
CA GLY A 403 -4.76 -14.16 -4.75
C GLY A 403 -6.07 -13.61 -4.18
N ALA A 404 -6.36 -13.88 -2.90
CA ALA A 404 -7.62 -13.49 -2.25
C ALA A 404 -7.73 -11.99 -1.91
N ALA A 405 -6.63 -11.24 -2.05
CA ALA A 405 -6.56 -9.79 -1.81
C ALA A 405 -6.52 -8.99 -3.12
N ILE A 406 -7.05 -9.54 -4.22
CA ILE A 406 -7.17 -8.81 -5.48
C ILE A 406 -8.26 -7.74 -5.33
N GLU A 407 -7.84 -6.48 -5.40
CA GLU A 407 -8.74 -5.34 -5.37
C GLU A 407 -8.70 -4.59 -6.71
N ARG A 408 -9.88 -4.23 -7.21
CA ARG A 408 -10.03 -3.40 -8.40
C ARG A 408 -10.02 -1.93 -7.97
N ARG A 409 -9.00 -1.19 -8.38
CA ARG A 409 -8.85 0.23 -8.08
C ARG A 409 -8.91 1.05 -9.36
N TRP A 410 -9.50 2.23 -9.27
CA TRP A 410 -9.50 3.20 -10.35
C TRP A 410 -8.46 4.28 -10.07
N ILE A 411 -7.64 4.58 -11.07
CA ILE A 411 -6.60 5.61 -11.04
C ILE A 411 -6.94 6.72 -12.04
N TYR A 412 -6.51 7.95 -11.74
CA TYR A 412 -6.64 9.08 -12.65
C TYR A 412 -5.53 9.03 -13.70
N ALA A 413 -5.90 8.78 -14.96
CA ALA A 413 -4.98 8.65 -16.08
C ALA A 413 -4.83 9.94 -16.91
N GLY A 414 -5.59 11.00 -16.61
CA GLY A 414 -5.66 12.23 -17.41
C GLY A 414 -4.35 13.02 -17.54
N LEU A 415 -3.32 12.73 -16.73
CA LEU A 415 -1.98 13.35 -16.80
C LEU A 415 -0.85 12.40 -17.23
N ASN A 416 -1.09 11.08 -17.27
CA ASN A 416 -0.07 10.09 -17.63
C ASN A 416 -0.12 9.79 -19.15
N ARG A 417 0.16 10.79 -19.99
CA ARG A 417 0.65 10.53 -21.34
C ARG A 417 2.16 10.34 -21.25
N ASP A 418 2.55 9.08 -21.04
CA ASP A 418 3.72 8.42 -21.66
C ASP A 418 4.03 7.12 -20.90
N LEU A 419 3.18 6.12 -21.09
CA LEU A 419 3.62 4.74 -21.09
C LEU A 419 3.12 4.14 -22.41
N PRO A 420 4.01 3.64 -23.29
CA PRO A 420 3.58 3.03 -24.52
C PRO A 420 2.61 1.90 -24.18
N ALA A 421 1.51 1.85 -24.93
CA ALA A 421 0.62 0.72 -24.94
C ALA A 421 1.47 -0.55 -24.97
N THR A 422 1.38 -1.37 -23.93
CA THR A 422 1.88 -2.75 -23.97
C THR A 422 0.97 -3.48 -24.96
N SER A 423 1.32 -3.31 -26.22
CA SER A 423 0.87 -4.10 -27.34
C SER A 423 1.02 -5.57 -26.98
N ASN A 424 -0.12 -6.27 -27.03
CA ASN A 424 -0.26 -7.66 -27.46
C ASN A 424 1.09 -8.40 -27.60
N ILE A 425 1.52 -9.08 -26.54
CA ILE A 425 2.46 -10.20 -26.69
C ILE A 425 1.61 -11.45 -26.90
N ASN A 426 1.05 -11.55 -28.10
CA ASN A 426 0.50 -12.76 -28.69
C ASN A 426 1.04 -12.85 -30.11
N ASN A 427 2.32 -13.21 -30.22
CA ASN A 427 2.91 -13.88 -31.38
C ASN A 427 4.39 -14.18 -31.11
N LEU A 428 4.67 -15.40 -30.67
CA LEU A 428 5.88 -16.12 -31.05
C LEU A 428 5.49 -17.58 -31.13
N ASP A 429 5.14 -17.93 -32.37
CA ASP A 429 4.95 -19.26 -32.90
C ASP A 429 6.27 -20.05 -32.85
N ALA A 430 6.12 -21.38 -32.92
CA ALA A 430 7.16 -22.38 -32.84
C ALA A 430 8.27 -22.22 -33.90
N GLY A 431 9.50 -22.56 -33.52
CA GLY A 431 10.60 -22.69 -34.47
C GLY A 431 11.94 -23.09 -33.83
N VAL A 432 12.17 -24.41 -33.82
CA VAL A 432 13.39 -25.18 -33.45
C VAL A 432 13.53 -25.56 -31.98
#